data_AF-A0A2U9IWT6-F1
#
_entry.id   AF-A0A2U9IWT6-F1
#
_cell.length_a   1.000
_cell.length_b   1.000
_cell.length_c   1.000
_cell.angle_alpha   90.00
_cell.angle_beta   90.00
_cell.angle_gamma   90.00
#
_symmetry.space_group_name_H-M   'P 1'
#
loop_
_entity.id
_entity.type
_entity.pdbx_description
1 polymer ?
#
loop_
_entity_poly.entity_id
_entity_poly.type
_entity_poly.pdbx_seq_one_letter_code
_entity_poly.pdbx_strand_id
1 'polypeptide(L)'
;MSLENKVYRLMDLVSRHNYVTGLSMLEILTLIGLYSAGMAIPIFNLGLQGSAITAHIYGAITIAILGILILAAAMRTNELKLKAISLLNVLFILVAAFEGLFYFGGFVDPSYALGMAVGFVGTLFSTSGILFYCLSH
;
A
#
# COMPACT_ATOMS: atom_id res chain seq x y z
N MET A 1 -31.67 8.89 -4.02
CA MET A 1 -30.86 8.07 -4.95
C MET A 1 -30.92 6.62 -4.47
N SER A 2 -31.42 5.69 -5.29
CA SER A 2 -31.54 4.27 -4.93
C SER A 2 -30.18 3.66 -4.57
N LEU A 3 -30.14 2.69 -3.65
CA LEU A 3 -28.94 1.94 -3.28
C LEU A 3 -28.29 1.28 -4.50
N GLU A 4 -29.12 0.74 -5.39
CA GLU A 4 -28.72 0.11 -6.64
C GLU A 4 -27.93 1.06 -7.55
N ASN A 5 -28.38 2.30 -7.69
CA ASN A 5 -27.68 3.33 -8.47
C ASN A 5 -26.32 3.70 -7.85
N LYS A 6 -26.16 3.60 -6.51
CA LYS A 6 -24.86 3.80 -5.86
C LYS A 6 -23.89 2.66 -6.20
N VAL A 7 -24.37 1.42 -6.16
CA VAL A 7 -23.55 0.23 -6.44
C VAL A 7 -23.09 0.23 -7.90
N TYR A 8 -23.98 0.47 -8.85
CA TYR A 8 -23.59 0.53 -10.27
C TYR A 8 -22.56 1.63 -10.55
N ARG A 9 -22.73 2.80 -9.94
CA ARG A 9 -21.77 3.90 -10.08
C ARG A 9 -20.40 3.55 -9.49
N LEU A 10 -20.37 2.82 -8.37
CA LEU A 10 -19.12 2.34 -7.78
C LEU A 10 -18.44 1.31 -8.69
N MET A 11 -19.19 0.34 -9.23
CA MET A 11 -18.67 -0.69 -10.11
C MET A 11 -18.07 -0.12 -11.39
N ASP A 12 -18.75 0.86 -12.00
CA ASP A 12 -18.28 1.57 -13.19
C ASP A 12 -16.97 2.33 -12.91
N LEU A 13 -16.90 3.02 -11.76
CA LEU A 13 -15.72 3.75 -11.32
C LEU A 13 -14.52 2.83 -11.03
N VAL A 14 -14.77 1.62 -10.54
CA VAL A 14 -13.74 0.60 -10.32
C VAL A 14 -13.25 0.01 -11.65
N SER A 15 -14.14 -0.24 -12.61
CA SER A 15 -13.79 -0.90 -13.87
C SER A 15 -13.09 0.02 -14.88
N ARG A 16 -13.37 1.33 -14.87
CA ARG A 16 -12.92 2.32 -15.86
C ARG A 16 -11.41 2.35 -16.10
N HIS A 17 -10.63 2.12 -15.05
CA HIS A 17 -9.15 2.10 -15.08
C HIS A 17 -8.59 0.70 -14.91
N ASN A 18 -9.24 -0.32 -15.50
CA ASN A 18 -8.83 -1.72 -15.41
C ASN A 18 -8.64 -2.18 -13.95
N TYR A 19 -9.59 -1.84 -13.06
CA TYR A 19 -9.58 -2.19 -11.64
C TYR A 19 -8.50 -1.50 -10.78
N VAL A 20 -7.66 -0.63 -11.35
CA VAL A 20 -6.64 0.13 -10.60
C VAL A 20 -7.26 0.91 -9.44
N THR A 21 -8.41 1.54 -9.65
CA THR A 21 -9.14 2.29 -8.61
C THR A 21 -9.46 1.41 -7.40
N GLY A 22 -10.06 0.24 -7.64
CA GLY A 22 -10.46 -0.67 -6.56
C GLY A 22 -9.25 -1.25 -5.82
N LEU A 23 -8.20 -1.62 -6.55
CA LEU A 23 -6.95 -2.10 -5.97
C LEU A 23 -6.26 -1.02 -5.12
N SER A 24 -6.26 0.23 -5.57
CA SER A 24 -5.66 1.35 -4.83
C SER A 24 -6.45 1.67 -3.55
N MET A 25 -7.78 1.60 -3.58
CA MET A 25 -8.60 1.73 -2.38
C MET A 25 -8.29 0.62 -1.36
N LEU A 26 -8.18 -0.62 -1.83
CA LEU A 26 -7.84 -1.75 -0.98
C LEU A 26 -6.45 -1.58 -0.36
N GLU A 27 -5.46 -1.18 -1.16
CA GLU A 27 -4.09 -0.94 -0.68
C GLU A 27 -4.04 0.17 0.38
N ILE A 28 -4.77 1.29 0.20
CA ILE A 28 -4.86 2.35 1.23
C ILE A 28 -5.46 1.81 2.53
N LEU A 29 -6.55 1.06 2.46
CA LEU A 29 -7.19 0.47 3.64
C LEU A 29 -6.23 -0.50 4.36
N THR A 30 -5.51 -1.32 3.60
CA THR A 30 -4.50 -2.23 4.15
C THR A 30 -3.33 -1.46 4.76
N LEU A 31 -2.85 -0.38 4.14
CA LEU A 31 -1.76 0.46 4.68
C LEU A 31 -2.16 1.09 6.02
N ILE A 32 -3.39 1.61 6.14
CA ILE A 32 -3.89 2.17 7.40
C ILE A 32 -3.91 1.12 8.52
N GLY A 33 -4.41 -0.08 8.20
CA GLY A 33 -4.40 -1.20 9.14
C GLY A 33 -2.98 -1.61 9.53
N LEU A 34 -2.08 -1.71 8.56
CA LEU A 34 -0.69 -2.10 8.77
C LEU A 34 0.09 -1.08 9.60
N TYR A 35 -0.11 0.21 9.36
CA TYR A 35 0.48 1.29 10.16
C TYR A 35 0.02 1.22 11.61
N SER A 36 -1.29 1.07 11.82
CA SER A 36 -1.87 0.95 13.16
C SER A 36 -1.30 -0.26 13.90
N ALA A 37 -1.17 -1.40 13.23
CA ALA A 37 -0.55 -2.60 13.78
C ALA A 37 0.96 -2.41 14.06
N GLY A 38 1.68 -1.72 13.16
CA GLY A 38 3.10 -1.41 13.32
C GLY A 38 3.36 -0.49 14.52
N MET A 39 2.54 0.54 14.72
CA MET A 39 2.64 1.47 15.84
C MET A 39 2.24 0.85 17.18
N ALA A 40 1.36 -0.17 17.17
CA ALA A 40 0.99 -0.89 18.37
C ALA A 40 2.19 -1.62 19.01
N ILE A 41 3.16 -2.06 18.20
CA ILE A 41 4.36 -2.77 18.68
C ILE A 41 5.15 -1.93 19.70
N PRO A 42 5.62 -0.69 19.38
CA PRO A 42 6.32 0.14 20.35
C PRO A 42 5.39 0.67 21.46
N ILE A 43 4.13 1.01 21.16
CA ILE A 43 3.20 1.58 22.16
C ILE A 43 2.91 0.59 23.30
N PHE A 44 2.69 -0.69 22.97
CA PHE A 44 2.40 -1.73 23.94
C PHE A 44 3.63 -2.55 24.35
N ASN A 45 4.83 -2.12 23.93
CA ASN A 45 6.09 -2.82 24.18
C ASN A 45 6.01 -4.31 23.80
N LEU A 46 5.42 -4.62 22.66
CA LEU A 46 5.35 -5.97 22.12
C LEU A 46 6.74 -6.37 21.63
N GLY A 47 7.17 -7.59 21.95
CA GLY A 47 8.44 -8.11 21.44
C GLY A 47 8.45 -8.17 19.91
N LEU A 48 9.64 -8.08 19.31
CA LEU A 48 9.82 -8.22 17.85
C LEU A 48 9.68 -9.68 17.35
N GLN A 49 8.90 -10.49 18.07
CA GLN A 49 8.68 -11.90 17.82
C GLN A 49 7.25 -12.31 18.20
N GLY A 50 6.77 -13.41 17.61
CA GLY A 50 5.44 -13.94 17.89
C GLY A 50 4.35 -13.40 16.96
N SER A 51 3.10 -13.69 17.30
CA SER A 51 1.95 -13.57 16.39
C SER A 51 1.70 -12.15 15.86
N ALA A 52 1.95 -11.10 16.66
CA ALA A 52 1.74 -9.71 16.26
C ALA A 52 2.69 -9.29 15.12
N ILE A 53 3.98 -9.63 15.24
CA ILE A 53 5.00 -9.35 14.22
C ILE A 53 4.72 -10.17 12.97
N THR A 54 4.40 -11.46 13.12
CA THR A 54 4.04 -12.32 11.99
C THR A 54 2.85 -11.75 11.21
N ALA A 55 1.80 -11.29 11.89
CA ALA A 55 0.65 -10.66 11.26
C ALA A 55 1.03 -9.36 10.53
N HIS A 56 1.91 -8.54 11.11
CA HIS A 56 2.42 -7.33 10.47
C HIS A 56 3.19 -7.67 9.18
N ILE A 57 4.08 -8.67 9.21
CA ILE A 57 4.84 -9.10 8.03
C ILE A 57 3.89 -9.60 6.91
N TYR A 58 2.88 -10.40 7.25
CA TYR A 58 1.89 -10.83 6.26
C TYR A 58 1.09 -9.66 5.67
N GLY A 59 0.76 -8.66 6.48
CA GLY A 59 0.15 -7.43 6.01
C GLY A 59 1.07 -6.65 5.04
N ALA A 60 2.37 -6.56 5.34
CA ALA A 60 3.36 -5.93 4.46
C ALA A 60 3.52 -6.70 3.14
N ILE A 61 3.50 -8.04 3.17
CA ILE A 61 3.49 -8.86 1.95
C ILE A 61 2.23 -8.60 1.12
N THR A 62 1.08 -8.44 1.77
CA THR A 62 -0.18 -8.12 1.09
C THR A 62 -0.09 -6.78 0.35
N ILE A 63 0.52 -5.76 0.98
CA ILE A 63 0.83 -4.48 0.31
C ILE A 63 1.71 -4.69 -0.91
N ALA A 64 2.79 -5.48 -0.81
CA ALA A 64 3.66 -5.73 -1.95
C ALA A 64 2.95 -6.40 -3.12
N ILE A 65 2.07 -7.36 -2.84
CA ILE A 65 1.23 -7.99 -3.86
C ILE A 65 0.27 -6.97 -4.49
N LEU A 66 -0.41 -6.16 -3.68
CA LEU A 66 -1.33 -5.13 -4.17
C LEU A 66 -0.61 -4.11 -5.06
N GLY A 67 0.56 -3.63 -4.66
CA GLY A 67 1.36 -2.70 -5.46
C GLY A 67 1.76 -3.27 -6.82
N ILE A 68 2.16 -4.55 -6.87
CA ILE A 68 2.46 -5.25 -8.14
C ILE A 68 1.19 -5.39 -8.98
N LEU A 69 0.05 -5.75 -8.39
CA LEU A 69 -1.22 -5.87 -9.12
C LEU A 69 -1.68 -4.52 -9.68
N ILE A 70 -1.52 -3.43 -8.92
CA ILE A 70 -1.81 -2.06 -9.37
C ILE A 70 -0.92 -1.69 -10.55
N LEU A 71 0.39 -1.97 -10.48
CA LEU A 71 1.31 -1.74 -11.59
C LEU A 71 0.93 -2.57 -12.81
N ALA A 72 0.69 -3.88 -12.65
CA ALA A 72 0.30 -4.76 -13.73
C ALA A 72 -1.02 -4.30 -14.39
N ALA A 73 -1.99 -3.87 -13.60
CA ALA A 73 -3.25 -3.32 -14.08
C ALA A 73 -3.05 -1.98 -14.82
N ALA A 74 -2.23 -1.08 -14.29
CA ALA A 74 -1.89 0.20 -14.91
C ALA A 74 -1.13 0.02 -16.23
N MET A 75 -0.25 -0.97 -16.33
CA MET A 75 0.50 -1.26 -17.56
C MET A 75 -0.40 -1.63 -18.75
N ARG A 76 -1.61 -2.16 -18.48
CA ARG A 76 -2.62 -2.49 -19.49
C ARG A 76 -3.44 -1.28 -19.96
N THR A 77 -3.29 -0.12 -19.33
CA THR A 77 -3.90 1.14 -19.77
C THR A 77 -3.02 1.86 -20.80
N ASN A 78 -3.55 2.89 -21.47
CA ASN A 78 -2.77 3.77 -22.34
C ASN A 78 -2.20 5.00 -21.60
N GLU A 79 -2.27 5.02 -20.28
CA GLU A 79 -1.98 6.21 -19.47
C GLU A 79 -0.57 6.18 -18.88
N LEU A 80 0.36 6.90 -19.51
CA LEU A 80 1.76 6.93 -19.06
C LEU A 80 1.93 7.44 -17.63
N LYS A 81 1.13 8.45 -17.24
CA LYS A 81 1.16 9.02 -15.88
C LYS A 81 0.76 7.97 -14.84
N LEU A 82 -0.31 7.22 -15.09
CA LEU A 82 -0.76 6.15 -14.21
C LEU A 82 0.33 5.09 -14.05
N LYS A 83 0.96 4.66 -15.15
CA LYS A 83 2.08 3.71 -15.12
C LYS A 83 3.25 4.20 -14.28
N ALA A 84 3.63 5.48 -14.44
CA ALA A 84 4.75 6.07 -13.72
C ALA A 84 4.48 6.15 -12.20
N ILE A 85 3.28 6.60 -11.79
CA ILE A 85 2.93 6.70 -10.37
C ILE A 85 2.78 5.30 -9.76
N SER A 86 2.23 4.31 -10.49
CA SER A 86 2.18 2.92 -10.04
C SER A 86 3.56 2.29 -9.89
N LEU A 87 4.52 2.62 -10.76
CA LEU A 87 5.90 2.16 -10.59
C LEU A 87 6.54 2.78 -9.35
N LEU A 88 6.32 4.08 -9.12
CA LEU A 88 6.81 4.78 -7.93
C LEU A 88 6.26 4.15 -6.64
N ASN A 89 4.99 3.73 -6.65
CA ASN A 89 4.40 2.98 -5.54
C ASN A 89 5.16 1.70 -5.22
N VAL A 90 5.45 0.88 -6.24
CA VAL A 90 6.25 -0.35 -6.07
C VAL A 90 7.64 -0.04 -5.53
N LEU A 91 8.30 1.02 -5.99
CA LEU A 91 9.62 1.40 -5.49
C LEU A 91 9.59 1.77 -4.00
N PHE A 92 8.57 2.51 -3.55
CA PHE A 92 8.43 2.83 -2.13
C PHE A 92 8.13 1.60 -1.26
N ILE A 93 7.32 0.67 -1.76
CA ILE A 93 7.11 -0.63 -1.10
C ILE A 93 8.42 -1.39 -0.97
N LEU A 94 9.24 -1.43 -2.01
CA LEU A 94 10.53 -2.13 -1.98
C LEU A 94 11.49 -1.48 -0.97
N VAL A 95 11.51 -0.15 -0.88
CA VAL A 95 12.27 0.56 0.17
C VAL A 95 11.76 0.16 1.56
N ALA A 96 10.44 0.18 1.79
CA ALA A 96 9.88 -0.21 3.08
C ALA A 96 10.21 -1.65 3.45
N ALA A 97 10.11 -2.57 2.49
CA ALA A 97 10.40 -4.00 2.69
C ALA A 97 11.89 -4.25 2.94
N PHE A 98 12.78 -3.57 2.21
CA PHE A 98 14.23 -3.69 2.38
C PHE A 98 14.66 -3.20 3.76
N GLU A 99 14.25 -2.00 4.15
CA GLU A 99 14.57 -1.41 5.46
C GLU A 99 13.96 -2.24 6.61
N GLY A 100 12.73 -2.72 6.43
CA GLY A 100 12.04 -3.59 7.37
C GLY A 100 12.77 -4.92 7.61
N LEU A 101 13.42 -5.50 6.58
CA LEU A 101 14.20 -6.73 6.72
C LEU A 101 15.36 -6.57 7.70
N PHE A 102 16.05 -5.43 7.69
CA PHE A 102 17.11 -5.14 8.66
C PHE A 102 16.53 -4.82 10.05
N TYR A 103 15.49 -3.99 10.12
CA TYR A 103 14.87 -3.65 11.41
C TYR A 103 14.37 -4.89 12.15
N PHE A 104 13.61 -5.76 11.49
CA PHE A 104 13.12 -7.01 12.09
C PHE A 104 14.18 -8.13 12.14
N GLY A 105 15.28 -7.99 11.40
CA GLY A 105 16.45 -8.88 11.46
C GLY A 105 17.31 -8.69 12.72
N GLY A 106 16.95 -7.75 13.59
CA GLY A 106 17.64 -7.52 14.88
C GLY A 106 18.76 -6.48 14.81
N PHE A 107 18.83 -5.69 13.74
CA PHE A 107 19.76 -4.56 13.67
C PHE A 107 19.26 -3.42 14.56
N VAL A 108 20.14 -2.90 15.42
CA VAL A 108 19.80 -1.90 16.46
C VAL A 108 19.89 -0.46 15.94
N ASP A 109 20.04 -0.25 14.63
CA ASP A 109 20.13 1.11 14.06
C ASP A 109 18.71 1.69 13.83
N PRO A 110 18.36 2.81 14.49
CA PRO A 110 17.09 3.51 14.25
C PRO A 110 16.89 3.96 12.80
N SER A 111 17.95 4.07 12.00
CA SER A 111 17.87 4.44 10.58
C SER A 111 16.97 3.49 9.79
N TYR A 112 16.97 2.19 10.10
CA TYR A 112 16.15 1.20 9.41
C TYR A 112 14.65 1.38 9.70
N ALA A 113 14.30 1.78 10.93
CA ALA A 113 12.92 2.11 11.28
C ALA A 113 12.45 3.38 10.54
N LEU A 114 13.32 4.39 10.44
CA LEU A 114 13.05 5.63 9.70
C LEU A 114 12.93 5.37 8.18
N GLY A 115 13.84 4.57 7.61
CA GLY A 115 13.80 4.18 6.21
C GLY A 115 12.51 3.42 5.86
N MET A 116 12.12 2.47 6.72
CA MET A 116 10.85 1.76 6.60
C MET A 116 9.65 2.73 6.65
N ALA A 117 9.66 3.69 7.55
CA ALA A 117 8.60 4.70 7.66
C ALA A 117 8.53 5.60 6.40
N VAL A 118 9.67 6.00 5.83
CA VAL A 118 9.73 6.76 4.58
C VAL A 118 9.15 5.96 3.42
N GLY A 119 9.51 4.68 3.28
CA GLY A 119 8.93 3.80 2.27
C GLY A 119 7.41 3.64 2.46
N PHE A 120 6.95 3.49 3.70
CA PHE A 120 5.52 3.41 4.01
C PHE A 120 4.76 4.70 3.62
N VAL A 121 5.26 5.87 4.04
CA VAL A 121 4.64 7.16 3.71
C VAL A 121 4.66 7.41 2.20
N GLY A 122 5.77 7.06 1.55
CA GLY A 122 5.90 7.11 0.09
C GLY A 122 4.82 6.27 -0.60
N THR A 123 4.63 5.03 -0.16
CA THR A 123 3.59 4.11 -0.66
C THR A 123 2.20 4.73 -0.48
N LEU A 124 1.87 5.20 0.73
CA LEU A 124 0.59 5.84 1.01
C LEU A 124 0.33 7.05 0.10
N PHE A 125 1.36 7.87 -0.10
CA PHE A 125 1.29 9.04 -0.97
C PHE A 125 1.09 8.66 -2.44
N SER A 126 1.88 7.72 -2.97
CA SER A 126 1.76 7.27 -4.36
C SER A 126 0.44 6.58 -4.63
N THR A 127 -0.03 5.68 -3.76
CA THR A 127 -1.33 5.02 -3.93
C THR A 127 -2.49 6.00 -3.85
N SER A 128 -2.41 6.99 -2.96
CA SER A 128 -3.39 8.08 -2.92
C SER A 128 -3.38 8.88 -4.22
N GLY A 129 -2.19 9.18 -4.76
CA GLY A 129 -2.03 9.82 -6.06
C GLY A 129 -2.65 9.02 -7.21
N ILE A 130 -2.46 7.70 -7.24
CA ILE A 130 -3.08 6.78 -8.21
C ILE A 130 -4.61 6.87 -8.08
N LEU A 131 -5.15 6.76 -6.87
CA LEU A 131 -6.58 6.81 -6.64
C LEU A 131 -7.17 8.15 -7.11
N PHE A 132 -6.59 9.29 -6.72
CA PHE A 132 -7.08 10.60 -7.15
C PHE A 132 -6.96 10.82 -8.66
N TYR A 133 -5.90 10.29 -9.29
CA TYR A 133 -5.77 10.32 -10.74
C TYR A 133 -6.93 9.57 -11.41
N CYS A 134 -7.20 8.33 -10.99
CA CYS A 134 -8.29 7.52 -11.54
C CYS A 134 -9.69 8.10 -11.29
N LEU A 135 -9.88 8.84 -10.19
CA LEU A 135 -11.16 9.51 -9.88
C LEU A 135 -11.38 10.78 -10.69
N SER A 136 -10.32 11.41 -11.19
CA SER A 136 -10.38 12.71 -11.88
C SER A 136 -10.37 12.59 -13.41
N HIS A 137 -10.00 11.43 -13.96
CA HIS A 137 -9.88 11.16 -15.40
C HIS A 137 -10.82 10.02 -15.80
#